data_AF-A0A3M4JIJ3-F1
#
_entry.id   AF-A0A3M4JIJ3-F1
#
_cell.length_a   1.000
_cell.length_b   1.000
_cell.length_c   1.000
_cell.angle_alpha   90.00
_cell.angle_beta   90.00
_cell.angle_gamma   90.00
#
_symmetry.space_group_name_H-M   'P 1'
#
loop_
_entity.id
_entity.type
_entity.pdbx_description
1 polymer ?
#
loop_
_entity_poly.entity_id
_entity_poly.type
_entity_poly.pdbx_seq_one_letter_code
_entity_poly.pdbx_strand_id
1 'polypeptide(L)'
;MLAGATLELANAASGAGWRFSIADTYGNQYDVEEVDADFGRFRVMLEKPLPVDHSASDDLFIVTEIGFNSFLRNGNSAPRWRVLGLSATFSTRARVYCGWHECPALAQSLATKAPRLLVKETASIRTVPEDVRHWLLAEGHALELREPFHMVWAAHALNYLSRCLANEIDSIGTTLTFKGPPKLNLKISQIADRIEEPLLSDFEVVQEAAGWVFDNSREAEVKHILLSAEIARSGRADGEAQSYLSENLAAALDCAKIAYQMAVSEITKDTLKSLGELRKAVTEETSKATDATRQATAAIATALTVGLGLIAVRLTVQINPYLITVVMCVAFGYTLMSVLAGRKFIQIQQTLRQEWQPKLYRYLSGEEFKKMVEDPISDAEKLFNRVSGWGLTTLGVIAVGIVIFAFAYGPLTASETITPVAPRHQVEPKKAAQSIPPSMHYFESGVTVNLSAERSLLMSALLG
;
A
#
# COMPACT_ATOMS: atom_id res chain seq x y z
N MET A 1 -23.62 57.95 -11.40
CA MET A 1 -22.75 58.73 -10.49
C MET A 1 -23.28 60.16 -10.44
N LEU A 2 -22.94 60.94 -9.42
CA LEU A 2 -23.17 62.40 -9.41
C LEU A 2 -22.04 63.09 -10.20
N ALA A 3 -22.22 64.34 -10.62
CA ALA A 3 -21.25 65.08 -11.43
C ALA A 3 -19.81 65.02 -10.87
N GLY A 4 -19.60 65.38 -9.60
CA GLY A 4 -18.26 65.35 -8.98
C GLY A 4 -17.55 64.00 -9.09
N ALA A 5 -18.19 62.90 -8.67
CA ALA A 5 -17.63 61.55 -8.80
C ALA A 5 -17.47 61.06 -10.26
N THR A 6 -18.20 61.67 -11.20
CA THR A 6 -18.06 61.42 -12.64
C THR A 6 -16.81 62.11 -13.19
N LEU A 7 -16.57 63.36 -12.78
CA LEU A 7 -15.38 64.15 -13.10
C LEU A 7 -14.11 63.54 -12.46
N GLU A 8 -14.16 63.12 -11.20
CA GLU A 8 -13.05 62.42 -10.53
C GLU A 8 -12.63 61.16 -11.30
N LEU A 9 -13.60 60.33 -11.71
CA LEU A 9 -13.34 59.11 -12.46
C LEU A 9 -12.83 59.40 -13.89
N ALA A 10 -13.37 60.41 -14.56
CA ALA A 10 -12.90 60.83 -15.89
C ALA A 10 -11.46 61.38 -15.84
N ASN A 11 -11.14 62.19 -14.84
CA ASN A 11 -9.78 62.71 -14.63
C ASN A 11 -8.79 61.60 -14.28
N ALA A 12 -9.17 60.64 -13.44
CA ALA A 12 -8.35 59.47 -13.13
C ALA A 12 -8.11 58.57 -14.36
N ALA A 13 -9.15 58.34 -15.18
CA ALA A 13 -9.03 57.57 -16.41
C ALA A 13 -8.12 58.28 -17.44
N SER A 14 -8.31 59.58 -17.64
CA SER A 14 -7.48 60.42 -18.51
C SER A 14 -6.01 60.41 -18.07
N GLY A 15 -5.74 60.63 -16.77
CA GLY A 15 -4.38 60.57 -16.21
C GLY A 15 -3.71 59.20 -16.30
N ALA A 16 -4.48 58.12 -16.35
CA ALA A 16 -4.00 56.76 -16.58
C ALA A 16 -3.89 56.39 -18.08
N GLY A 17 -4.31 57.26 -19.01
CA GLY A 17 -4.36 56.97 -20.45
C GLY A 17 -5.47 56.02 -20.89
N TRP A 18 -6.50 55.81 -20.06
CA TRP A 18 -7.65 54.97 -20.37
C TRP A 18 -8.66 55.74 -21.21
N ARG A 19 -9.23 55.09 -22.23
CA ARG A 19 -10.36 55.66 -22.97
C ARG A 19 -11.66 55.48 -22.17
N PHE A 20 -12.50 56.50 -22.20
CA PHE A 20 -13.80 56.48 -21.55
C PHE A 20 -14.84 57.25 -22.37
N SER A 21 -16.11 57.04 -22.06
CA SER A 21 -17.23 57.83 -22.56
C SER A 21 -18.21 58.10 -21.42
N ILE A 22 -18.69 59.34 -21.31
CA ILE A 22 -19.69 59.74 -20.33
C ILE A 22 -21.05 59.83 -21.04
N ALA A 23 -22.10 59.31 -20.39
CA ALA A 23 -23.47 59.44 -20.86
C ALA A 23 -24.45 59.65 -19.69
N ASP A 24 -25.63 60.20 -19.93
CA ASP A 24 -26.70 60.34 -18.93
C ASP A 24 -27.53 59.06 -18.73
N THR A 25 -28.67 59.16 -18.06
CA THR A 25 -29.64 58.06 -17.91
C THR A 25 -30.43 57.72 -19.18
N TYR A 26 -30.43 58.61 -20.18
CA TYR A 26 -31.19 58.48 -21.43
C TYR A 26 -30.31 57.99 -22.59
N GLY A 27 -28.99 58.04 -22.45
CA GLY A 27 -28.00 57.62 -23.44
C GLY A 27 -27.36 58.76 -24.23
N ASN A 28 -27.64 60.02 -23.89
CA ASN A 28 -26.96 61.18 -24.49
C ASN A 28 -25.50 61.18 -24.01
N GLN A 29 -24.55 61.39 -24.93
CA GLN A 29 -23.12 61.54 -24.60
C GLN A 29 -22.80 62.97 -24.18
N TYR A 30 -21.80 63.11 -23.30
CA TYR A 30 -21.32 64.39 -22.77
C TYR A 30 -19.78 64.39 -22.77
N ASP A 31 -19.18 65.51 -23.15
CA ASP A 31 -17.75 65.77 -22.89
C ASP A 31 -17.52 66.14 -21.41
N VAL A 32 -16.27 66.01 -20.94
CA VAL A 32 -15.91 66.23 -19.52
C VAL A 32 -16.28 67.64 -19.03
N GLU A 33 -16.20 68.64 -19.91
CA GLU A 33 -16.54 70.04 -19.61
C GLU A 33 -18.04 70.29 -19.48
N GLU A 34 -18.90 69.37 -19.93
CA GLU A 34 -20.36 69.47 -19.93
C GLU A 34 -21.01 68.78 -18.71
N VAL A 35 -20.22 68.14 -17.85
CA VAL A 35 -20.70 67.33 -16.70
C VAL A 35 -21.05 68.22 -15.50
N ASP A 36 -22.18 68.91 -15.58
CA ASP A 36 -22.74 69.69 -14.47
C ASP A 36 -23.65 68.87 -13.52
N ALA A 37 -23.81 69.32 -12.28
CA ALA A 37 -24.71 68.73 -11.29
C ALA A 37 -26.19 68.82 -11.71
N ASP A 38 -26.60 69.86 -12.43
CA ASP A 38 -27.99 70.10 -12.84
C ASP A 38 -28.52 69.04 -13.83
N PHE A 39 -27.65 68.35 -14.57
CA PHE A 39 -28.02 67.23 -15.47
C PHE A 39 -28.17 65.87 -14.75
N GLY A 40 -27.95 65.81 -13.43
CA GLY A 40 -28.38 64.70 -12.58
C GLY A 40 -27.40 63.53 -12.44
N ARG A 41 -27.66 62.40 -13.14
CA ARG A 41 -26.94 61.13 -12.91
C ARG A 41 -26.30 60.56 -14.17
N PHE A 42 -24.98 60.59 -14.21
CA PHE A 42 -24.18 60.08 -15.33
C PHE A 42 -23.76 58.61 -15.18
N ARG A 43 -23.35 58.00 -16.28
CA ARG A 43 -22.71 56.70 -16.43
C ARG A 43 -21.40 56.90 -17.18
N VAL A 44 -20.28 56.59 -16.55
CA VAL A 44 -18.99 56.47 -17.24
C VAL A 44 -18.84 55.02 -17.72
N MET A 45 -18.46 54.82 -18.98
CA MET A 45 -17.99 53.55 -19.50
C MET A 45 -16.49 53.65 -19.73
N LEU A 46 -15.72 52.65 -19.27
CA LEU A 46 -14.27 52.58 -19.35
C LEU A 46 -13.86 51.46 -20.32
N GLU A 47 -13.10 51.78 -21.36
CA GLU A 47 -12.44 50.77 -22.19
C GLU A 47 -11.14 50.36 -21.49
N LYS A 48 -10.97 49.05 -21.26
CA LYS A 48 -9.76 48.52 -20.61
C LYS A 48 -8.57 48.63 -21.58
N PRO A 49 -7.41 49.17 -21.17
CA PRO A 49 -6.19 49.10 -21.97
C PRO A 49 -5.62 47.68 -21.91
N LEU A 50 -6.03 46.86 -22.87
CA LEU A 50 -5.60 45.48 -23.04
C LEU A 50 -4.36 45.42 -23.96
N PRO A 51 -3.32 44.62 -23.65
CA PRO A 51 -2.19 44.39 -24.55
C PRO A 51 -2.64 43.82 -25.90
N VAL A 52 -1.91 44.14 -26.98
CA VAL A 52 -2.26 43.68 -28.34
C VAL A 52 -2.32 42.15 -28.43
N ASP A 53 -1.40 41.46 -27.75
CA ASP A 53 -1.26 39.99 -27.78
C ASP A 53 -2.01 39.26 -26.66
N HIS A 54 -2.98 39.90 -25.99
CA HIS A 54 -3.75 39.24 -24.93
C HIS A 54 -4.72 38.19 -25.50
N SER A 55 -4.90 37.08 -24.78
CA SER A 55 -5.99 36.13 -25.07
C SER A 55 -7.02 36.13 -23.95
N ALA A 56 -8.29 36.30 -24.31
CA ALA A 56 -9.41 36.24 -23.37
C ALA A 56 -9.66 34.83 -22.78
N SER A 57 -9.00 33.78 -23.30
CA SER A 57 -8.95 32.46 -22.64
C SER A 57 -7.93 32.40 -21.50
N ASP A 58 -6.86 33.21 -21.58
CA ASP A 58 -5.63 33.00 -20.82
C ASP A 58 -5.34 34.12 -19.80
N ASP A 59 -5.87 35.32 -20.02
CA ASP A 59 -5.75 36.52 -19.16
C ASP A 59 -7.15 37.09 -18.85
N LEU A 60 -7.49 37.22 -17.55
CA LEU A 60 -8.67 37.95 -17.09
C LEU A 60 -8.26 39.29 -16.46
N PHE A 61 -8.74 40.40 -17.02
CA PHE A 61 -8.43 41.76 -16.55
C PHE A 61 -9.54 42.30 -15.63
N ILE A 62 -9.20 42.63 -14.39
CA ILE A 62 -10.12 43.02 -13.31
C ILE A 62 -9.76 44.42 -12.80
N VAL A 63 -10.73 45.33 -12.81
CA VAL A 63 -10.53 46.78 -12.57
C VAL A 63 -11.04 47.22 -11.19
N THR A 64 -11.96 46.46 -10.60
CA THR A 64 -12.63 46.84 -9.34
C THR A 64 -12.72 45.64 -8.40
N GLU A 65 -12.70 45.92 -7.09
CA GLU A 65 -12.87 44.92 -6.03
C GLU A 65 -14.22 44.18 -6.16
N ILE A 66 -15.30 44.89 -6.51
CA ILE A 66 -16.62 44.29 -6.79
C ILE A 66 -16.51 43.28 -7.94
N GLY A 67 -15.74 43.59 -8.99
CA GLY A 67 -15.44 42.67 -10.08
C GLY A 67 -14.64 41.45 -9.61
N PHE A 68 -13.61 41.66 -8.79
CA PHE A 68 -12.80 40.60 -8.21
C PHE A 68 -13.63 39.63 -7.36
N ASN A 69 -14.40 40.17 -6.41
CA ASN A 69 -15.30 39.43 -5.53
C ASN A 69 -16.38 38.66 -6.32
N SER A 70 -16.90 39.25 -7.40
CA SER A 70 -17.82 38.58 -8.33
C SER A 70 -17.17 37.43 -9.10
N PHE A 71 -15.96 37.61 -9.65
CA PHE A 71 -15.25 36.53 -10.35
C PHE A 71 -14.80 35.40 -9.40
N LEU A 72 -14.44 35.70 -8.15
CA LEU A 72 -14.14 34.67 -7.15
C LEU A 72 -15.35 33.78 -6.83
N ARG A 73 -16.56 34.37 -6.74
CA ARG A 73 -17.81 33.63 -6.50
C ARG A 73 -18.27 32.79 -7.69
N ASN A 74 -18.24 33.40 -8.88
CA ASN A 74 -18.81 32.80 -10.10
C ASN A 74 -17.80 31.91 -10.86
N GLY A 75 -16.51 32.09 -10.60
CA GLY A 75 -15.42 31.45 -11.33
C GLY A 75 -15.13 32.11 -12.69
N ASN A 76 -13.98 31.73 -13.26
CA ASN A 76 -13.58 32.02 -14.63
C ASN A 76 -12.52 30.98 -15.04
N SER A 77 -12.41 30.66 -16.34
CA SER A 77 -11.43 29.67 -16.84
C SER A 77 -9.98 30.18 -16.90
N ALA A 78 -9.76 31.50 -16.87
CA ALA A 78 -8.44 32.07 -17.07
C ALA A 78 -7.43 31.64 -15.97
N PRO A 79 -6.23 31.16 -16.33
CA PRO A 79 -5.14 30.81 -15.43
C PRO A 79 -4.33 32.03 -14.93
N ARG A 80 -4.50 33.22 -15.54
CA ARG A 80 -3.87 34.47 -15.09
C ARG A 80 -4.93 35.54 -14.88
N TRP A 81 -5.01 36.10 -13.67
CA TRP A 81 -5.93 37.18 -13.32
C TRP A 81 -5.12 38.44 -13.00
N ARG A 82 -5.26 39.45 -13.87
CA ARG A 82 -4.60 40.75 -13.77
C ARG A 82 -5.51 41.71 -13.04
N VAL A 83 -5.13 42.08 -11.82
CA VAL A 83 -5.93 42.91 -10.93
C VAL A 83 -5.31 44.30 -10.85
N LEU A 84 -6.09 45.32 -11.21
CA LEU A 84 -5.65 46.71 -11.09
C LEU A 84 -5.53 47.08 -9.61
N GLY A 85 -4.35 47.58 -9.20
CA GLY A 85 -4.05 47.94 -7.82
C GLY A 85 -3.48 46.81 -6.96
N LEU A 86 -3.43 45.55 -7.44
CA LEU A 86 -2.73 44.48 -6.75
C LEU A 86 -1.22 44.75 -6.78
N SER A 87 -0.65 44.97 -5.61
CA SER A 87 0.75 45.38 -5.41
C SER A 87 1.71 44.20 -5.31
N ALA A 88 1.30 43.12 -4.65
CA ALA A 88 2.04 41.88 -4.50
C ALA A 88 1.42 40.77 -5.37
N THR A 89 2.24 40.05 -6.14
CA THR A 89 1.79 38.95 -7.01
C THR A 89 1.79 37.65 -6.23
N PHE A 90 0.70 36.88 -6.29
CA PHE A 90 0.59 35.58 -5.63
C PHE A 90 0.05 34.49 -6.57
N SER A 91 0.39 33.23 -6.28
CA SER A 91 -0.01 32.08 -7.10
C SER A 91 -0.71 31.03 -6.26
N THR A 92 -1.75 30.43 -6.83
CA THR A 92 -2.40 29.21 -6.36
C THR A 92 -1.98 28.05 -7.25
N ARG A 93 -2.25 26.81 -6.83
CA ARG A 93 -1.91 25.59 -7.59
C ARG A 93 -2.61 25.49 -8.96
N ALA A 94 -3.51 26.41 -9.31
CA ALA A 94 -4.17 26.48 -10.63
C ALA A 94 -4.26 27.90 -11.25
N ARG A 95 -3.77 28.97 -10.59
CA ARG A 95 -3.92 30.35 -11.09
C ARG A 95 -2.85 31.30 -10.55
N VAL A 96 -2.42 32.24 -11.39
CA VAL A 96 -1.61 33.40 -10.99
C VAL A 96 -2.52 34.63 -10.82
N TYR A 97 -2.33 35.37 -9.75
CA TYR A 97 -2.94 36.66 -9.48
C TYR A 97 -1.85 37.73 -9.48
N CYS A 98 -1.91 38.67 -10.41
CA CYS A 98 -0.80 39.54 -10.78
C CYS A 98 -1.25 40.98 -11.06
N GLY A 99 -0.29 41.91 -11.12
CA GLY A 99 -0.53 43.29 -11.52
C GLY A 99 -1.00 43.41 -12.98
N TRP A 100 -1.29 44.64 -13.42
CA TRP A 100 -1.87 44.87 -14.75
C TRP A 100 -0.92 44.47 -15.91
N HIS A 101 0.36 44.85 -15.81
CA HIS A 101 1.34 44.74 -16.89
C HIS A 101 2.14 43.43 -16.86
N GLU A 102 2.85 43.18 -15.76
CA GLU A 102 3.67 41.98 -15.58
C GLU A 102 2.89 40.88 -14.87
N CYS A 103 2.97 39.66 -15.40
CA CYS A 103 2.30 38.50 -14.84
C CYS A 103 3.16 37.24 -15.11
N PRO A 104 3.65 36.52 -14.09
CA PRO A 104 4.48 35.34 -14.29
C PRO A 104 3.67 34.18 -14.90
N ALA A 105 4.39 33.21 -15.46
CA ALA A 105 3.79 31.98 -15.95
C ALA A 105 3.28 31.11 -14.79
N LEU A 106 2.14 30.46 -14.97
CA LEU A 106 1.59 29.52 -13.99
C LEU A 106 2.50 28.28 -13.86
N ALA A 107 2.99 28.03 -12.65
CA ALA A 107 3.67 26.78 -12.32
C ALA A 107 2.71 25.59 -12.45
N GLN A 108 3.15 24.52 -13.13
CA GLN A 108 2.32 23.33 -13.32
C GLN A 108 2.21 22.55 -12.00
N SER A 109 0.98 22.36 -11.51
CA SER A 109 0.67 21.51 -10.35
C SER A 109 -0.04 20.23 -10.77
N LEU A 110 0.24 19.13 -10.07
CA LEU A 110 -0.39 17.82 -10.31
C LEU A 110 -1.91 17.89 -10.11
N ALA A 111 -2.64 16.93 -10.70
CA ALA A 111 -4.09 16.86 -10.56
C ALA A 111 -4.49 16.26 -9.19
N THR A 112 -5.09 17.08 -8.34
CA THR A 112 -5.66 16.67 -7.04
C THR A 112 -6.97 15.90 -7.24
N LYS A 113 -7.38 15.09 -6.25
CA LYS A 113 -8.71 14.47 -6.27
C LYS A 113 -9.79 15.55 -6.09
N ALA A 114 -10.81 15.56 -6.94
CA ALA A 114 -11.90 16.54 -6.89
C ALA A 114 -12.66 16.45 -5.54
N PRO A 115 -12.79 17.55 -4.76
CA PRO A 115 -13.48 17.52 -3.46
C PRO A 115 -14.93 17.04 -3.53
N ARG A 116 -15.61 17.30 -4.66
CA ARG A 116 -16.97 16.81 -4.97
C ARG A 116 -17.12 15.26 -4.99
N LEU A 117 -16.01 14.51 -4.92
CA LEU A 117 -16.00 13.04 -4.78
C LEU A 117 -15.86 12.58 -3.33
N LEU A 118 -15.51 13.47 -2.40
CA LEU A 118 -15.30 13.20 -0.98
C LEU A 118 -16.41 13.85 -0.10
N VAL A 119 -16.90 15.01 -0.52
CA VAL A 119 -17.96 15.77 0.14
C VAL A 119 -19.30 15.50 -0.53
N LYS A 120 -20.31 15.06 0.24
CA LYS A 120 -21.67 14.82 -0.26
C LYS A 120 -22.53 16.08 -0.09
N GLU A 121 -22.74 16.80 -1.18
CA GLU A 121 -23.70 17.92 -1.24
C GLU A 121 -25.12 17.43 -1.53
N THR A 122 -26.11 18.01 -0.85
CA THR A 122 -27.55 17.76 -1.12
C THR A 122 -28.24 18.99 -1.74
N ALA A 123 -27.52 20.08 -1.94
CA ALA A 123 -28.02 21.33 -2.51
C ALA A 123 -28.20 21.26 -4.04
N SER A 124 -29.15 22.02 -4.58
CA SER A 124 -29.37 22.18 -6.02
C SER A 124 -28.26 23.02 -6.68
N ILE A 125 -27.66 23.95 -5.94
CA ILE A 125 -26.48 24.71 -6.32
C ILE A 125 -25.29 24.14 -5.54
N ARG A 126 -24.27 23.64 -6.26
CA ARG A 126 -23.06 23.07 -5.64
C ARG A 126 -22.14 24.18 -5.14
N THR A 127 -21.79 24.11 -3.87
CA THR A 127 -20.95 25.07 -3.14
C THR A 127 -19.51 24.59 -2.97
N VAL A 128 -19.29 23.27 -2.99
CA VAL A 128 -17.94 22.67 -2.99
C VAL A 128 -17.28 22.94 -4.35
N PRO A 129 -16.03 23.43 -4.40
CA PRO A 129 -15.31 23.63 -5.65
C PRO A 129 -15.03 22.29 -6.35
N GLU A 130 -14.99 22.30 -7.69
CA GLU A 130 -14.66 21.10 -8.47
C GLU A 130 -13.17 20.75 -8.38
N ASP A 131 -12.32 21.78 -8.36
CA ASP A 131 -10.87 21.68 -8.24
C ASP A 131 -10.39 22.63 -7.14
N VAL A 132 -9.83 22.03 -6.08
CA VAL A 132 -9.33 22.73 -4.88
C VAL A 132 -8.08 23.57 -5.16
N ARG A 133 -7.36 23.30 -6.25
CA ARG A 133 -6.10 24.00 -6.60
C ARG A 133 -6.26 25.49 -6.88
N HIS A 134 -7.48 25.95 -7.16
CA HIS A 134 -7.82 27.38 -7.25
C HIS A 134 -7.73 28.11 -5.90
N TRP A 135 -7.85 27.37 -4.79
CA TRP A 135 -7.92 27.87 -3.43
C TRP A 135 -6.71 27.48 -2.56
N LEU A 136 -5.91 26.51 -2.99
CA LEU A 136 -4.61 26.19 -2.36
C LEU A 136 -3.49 27.07 -2.92
N LEU A 137 -2.70 27.69 -2.04
CA LEU A 137 -1.50 28.42 -2.43
C LEU A 137 -0.47 27.51 -3.12
N ALA A 138 0.28 28.09 -4.06
CA ALA A 138 1.47 27.46 -4.62
C ALA A 138 2.65 27.57 -3.63
N GLU A 139 3.58 26.62 -3.70
CA GLU A 139 4.77 26.64 -2.85
C GLU A 139 5.57 27.95 -2.99
N GLY A 140 6.16 28.41 -1.90
CA GLY A 140 6.93 29.65 -1.84
C GLY A 140 6.11 30.95 -1.88
N HIS A 141 4.78 30.88 -2.03
CA HIS A 141 3.91 32.06 -2.03
C HIS A 141 3.20 32.23 -0.68
N ALA A 142 3.17 33.46 -0.17
CA ALA A 142 2.49 33.86 1.07
C ALA A 142 1.58 35.07 0.81
N LEU A 143 0.66 35.34 1.73
CA LEU A 143 -0.23 36.50 1.66
C LEU A 143 0.26 37.62 2.57
N GLU A 144 0.28 38.85 2.04
CA GLU A 144 0.55 40.05 2.82
C GLU A 144 -0.75 40.64 3.39
N LEU A 145 -0.85 40.79 4.72
CA LEU A 145 -2.04 41.34 5.40
C LEU A 145 -2.37 42.79 5.00
N ARG A 146 -1.40 43.53 4.42
CA ARG A 146 -1.55 44.93 4.02
C ARG A 146 -2.12 45.13 2.62
N GLU A 147 -2.35 44.04 1.89
CA GLU A 147 -2.89 44.04 0.53
C GLU A 147 -4.37 43.58 0.57
N PRO A 148 -5.35 44.50 0.42
CA PRO A 148 -6.77 44.16 0.50
C PRO A 148 -7.19 43.03 -0.44
N PHE A 149 -6.60 42.93 -1.64
CA PHE A 149 -6.92 41.85 -2.58
C PHE A 149 -6.50 40.47 -2.06
N HIS A 150 -5.41 40.37 -1.27
CA HIS A 150 -5.05 39.13 -0.58
C HIS A 150 -6.10 38.75 0.48
N MET A 151 -6.54 39.71 1.29
CA MET A 151 -7.52 39.44 2.36
C MET A 151 -8.90 39.06 1.80
N VAL A 152 -9.34 39.71 0.72
CA VAL A 152 -10.56 39.33 -0.01
C VAL A 152 -10.44 37.92 -0.59
N TRP A 153 -9.28 37.56 -1.17
CA TRP A 153 -9.07 36.20 -1.67
C TRP A 153 -9.01 35.16 -0.53
N ALA A 154 -8.32 35.46 0.57
CA ALA A 154 -8.19 34.60 1.74
C ALA A 154 -9.56 34.25 2.35
N ALA A 155 -10.47 35.23 2.45
CA ALA A 155 -11.83 35.01 2.96
C ALA A 155 -12.64 34.05 2.07
N HIS A 156 -12.53 34.17 0.74
CA HIS A 156 -13.14 33.21 -0.19
C HIS A 156 -12.49 31.83 -0.07
N ALA A 157 -11.16 31.76 -0.10
CA ALA A 157 -10.42 30.51 0.04
C ALA A 157 -10.76 29.78 1.35
N LEU A 158 -10.82 30.48 2.48
CA LEU A 158 -11.23 29.94 3.77
C LEU A 158 -12.64 29.33 3.72
N ASN A 159 -13.61 29.99 3.08
CA ASN A 159 -14.97 29.47 2.93
C ASN A 159 -15.02 28.21 2.05
N TYR A 160 -14.36 28.25 0.88
CA TYR A 160 -14.35 27.12 -0.07
C TYR A 160 -13.52 25.93 0.43
N LEU A 161 -12.40 26.14 1.11
CA LEU A 161 -11.61 25.06 1.70
C LEU A 161 -12.32 24.43 2.90
N SER A 162 -12.97 25.22 3.77
CA SER A 162 -13.77 24.68 4.88
C SER A 162 -14.88 23.74 4.38
N ARG A 163 -15.51 24.08 3.25
CA ARG A 163 -16.48 23.19 2.56
C ARG A 163 -15.84 21.90 2.03
N CYS A 164 -14.55 21.90 1.68
CA CYS A 164 -13.83 20.72 1.20
C CYS A 164 -13.40 19.73 2.30
N LEU A 165 -13.45 20.12 3.58
CA LEU A 165 -13.07 19.27 4.72
C LEU A 165 -14.27 18.53 5.35
N ALA A 166 -15.51 18.96 5.04
CA ALA A 166 -16.73 18.37 5.56
C ALA A 166 -17.10 17.06 4.84
N ASN A 167 -17.78 16.13 5.51
CA ASN A 167 -18.25 14.90 4.84
C ASN A 167 -19.57 15.10 4.09
N GLU A 168 -20.46 15.94 4.62
CA GLU A 168 -21.75 16.25 4.00
C GLU A 168 -22.07 17.73 4.16
N ILE A 169 -22.80 18.30 3.20
CA ILE A 169 -23.35 19.66 3.28
C ILE A 169 -24.87 19.59 3.08
N ASP A 170 -25.60 20.39 3.86
CA ASP A 170 -27.06 20.50 3.78
C ASP A 170 -27.55 21.02 2.42
N SER A 171 -28.87 21.05 2.22
CA SER A 171 -29.51 21.48 0.98
C SER A 171 -29.46 22.99 0.73
N ILE A 172 -28.94 23.78 1.67
CA ILE A 172 -28.92 25.27 1.64
C ILE A 172 -27.47 25.80 1.54
N GLY A 173 -26.47 24.94 1.74
CA GLY A 173 -25.05 25.30 1.75
C GLY A 173 -24.61 25.94 3.08
N THR A 174 -25.36 25.75 4.16
CA THR A 174 -25.22 26.46 5.45
C THR A 174 -24.69 25.60 6.59
N THR A 175 -24.83 24.27 6.53
CA THR A 175 -24.38 23.36 7.58
C THR A 175 -23.36 22.36 7.03
N LEU A 176 -22.16 22.38 7.61
CA LEU A 176 -21.07 21.44 7.37
C LEU A 176 -21.18 20.29 8.37
N THR A 177 -21.33 19.06 7.89
CA THR A 177 -21.41 17.84 8.70
C THR A 177 -20.07 17.11 8.70
N PHE A 178 -19.55 16.80 9.89
CA PHE A 178 -18.36 15.99 10.11
C PHE A 178 -18.72 14.69 10.85
N LYS A 179 -18.22 13.55 10.35
CA LYS A 179 -18.59 12.18 10.74
C LYS A 179 -17.55 11.55 11.65
N GLY A 180 -17.51 12.01 12.90
CA GLY A 180 -16.85 11.30 14.00
C GLY A 180 -17.86 10.64 14.95
N PRO A 181 -17.34 10.03 16.03
CA PRO A 181 -18.07 9.79 17.27
C PRO A 181 -17.66 10.85 18.32
N PRO A 182 -18.49 11.86 18.65
CA PRO A 182 -19.83 12.14 18.13
C PRO A 182 -19.84 12.78 16.73
N LYS A 183 -21.02 12.87 16.12
CA LYS A 183 -21.24 13.66 14.90
C LYS A 183 -21.22 15.16 15.25
N LEU A 184 -20.53 15.96 14.44
CA LEU A 184 -20.47 17.42 14.57
C LEU A 184 -21.20 18.11 13.40
N ASN A 185 -21.90 19.19 13.67
CA ASN A 185 -22.53 20.07 12.68
C ASN A 185 -22.09 21.53 12.91
N LEU A 186 -21.36 22.10 11.96
CA LEU A 186 -20.91 23.49 12.01
C LEU A 186 -21.71 24.35 11.04
N LYS A 187 -22.16 25.51 11.48
CA LYS A 187 -22.85 26.49 10.63
C LYS A 187 -21.81 27.38 9.96
N ILE A 188 -21.88 27.51 8.64
CA ILE A 188 -21.08 28.46 7.88
C ILE A 188 -21.97 29.61 7.40
N SER A 189 -21.58 30.82 7.77
CA SER A 189 -22.23 32.04 7.26
C SER A 189 -22.13 32.07 5.73
N GLN A 190 -23.25 32.35 5.06
CA GLN A 190 -23.23 32.62 3.62
C GLN A 190 -22.42 33.91 3.38
N ILE A 191 -21.78 34.04 2.22
CA ILE A 191 -20.80 35.11 1.93
C ILE A 191 -21.52 36.46 1.62
N ALA A 192 -22.52 36.82 2.41
CA ALA A 192 -23.28 38.05 2.32
C ALA A 192 -22.81 39.06 3.36
N ASP A 193 -22.58 40.29 2.90
CA ASP A 193 -22.58 41.55 3.64
C ASP A 193 -21.49 41.81 4.71
N ARG A 194 -20.78 40.80 5.24
CA ARG A 194 -19.53 41.02 5.99
C ARG A 194 -18.44 40.00 5.66
N ILE A 195 -17.32 40.52 5.16
CA ILE A 195 -16.01 39.89 5.36
C ILE A 195 -15.54 40.41 6.72
N GLU A 196 -15.69 39.62 7.76
CA GLU A 196 -14.86 39.82 8.96
C GLU A 196 -13.45 39.37 8.60
N GLU A 197 -12.44 40.18 8.94
CA GLU A 197 -11.06 39.94 8.51
C GLU A 197 -10.58 38.56 9.03
N PRO A 198 -10.31 37.58 8.14
CA PRO A 198 -9.86 36.28 8.60
C PRO A 198 -8.47 36.43 9.21
N LEU A 199 -8.33 36.02 10.48
CA LEU A 199 -7.02 36.02 11.13
C LEU A 199 -6.10 35.07 10.35
N LEU A 200 -4.92 35.55 9.96
CA LEU A 200 -4.10 34.84 8.96
C LEU A 200 -3.71 33.42 9.41
N SER A 201 -3.54 33.21 10.73
CA SER A 201 -3.34 31.89 11.34
C SER A 201 -4.42 30.87 10.98
N ASP A 202 -5.68 31.31 10.95
CA ASP A 202 -6.85 30.45 10.76
C ASP A 202 -6.89 30.00 9.30
N PHE A 203 -6.55 30.91 8.39
CA PHE A 203 -6.33 30.64 6.98
C PHE A 203 -5.13 29.72 6.74
N GLU A 204 -4.00 29.93 7.42
CA GLU A 204 -2.79 29.09 7.30
C GLU A 204 -3.05 27.64 7.73
N VAL A 205 -3.74 27.43 8.86
CA VAL A 205 -4.10 26.08 9.35
C VAL A 205 -5.10 25.40 8.39
N VAL A 206 -6.04 26.14 7.79
CA VAL A 206 -6.95 25.60 6.76
C VAL A 206 -6.23 25.30 5.44
N GLN A 207 -5.24 26.11 5.03
CA GLN A 207 -4.35 25.81 3.91
C GLN A 207 -3.55 24.53 4.15
N GLU A 208 -2.95 24.37 5.33
CA GLU A 208 -2.16 23.17 5.67
C GLU A 208 -3.05 21.92 5.70
N ALA A 209 -4.21 22.01 6.33
CA ALA A 209 -5.15 20.89 6.43
C ALA A 209 -5.68 20.44 5.06
N ALA A 210 -6.13 21.38 4.22
CA ALA A 210 -6.59 21.07 2.87
C ALA A 210 -5.43 20.64 1.95
N GLY A 211 -4.25 21.26 2.09
CA GLY A 211 -3.03 20.87 1.41
C GLY A 211 -2.69 19.41 1.69
N TRP A 212 -2.52 19.03 2.96
CA TRP A 212 -2.20 17.67 3.38
C TRP A 212 -3.17 16.61 2.85
N VAL A 213 -4.48 16.90 2.89
CA VAL A 213 -5.52 16.01 2.34
C VAL A 213 -5.37 15.87 0.82
N PHE A 214 -5.36 16.96 0.07
CA PHE A 214 -5.52 16.91 -1.39
C PHE A 214 -4.22 16.70 -2.17
N ASP A 215 -3.04 16.84 -1.54
CA ASP A 215 -1.70 16.74 -2.14
C ASP A 215 -1.51 15.49 -3.01
N ASN A 216 -1.99 14.34 -2.52
CA ASN A 216 -1.91 13.06 -3.20
C ASN A 216 -3.31 12.49 -3.45
N SER A 217 -3.74 12.49 -4.72
CA SER A 217 -5.08 12.05 -5.13
C SER A 217 -5.41 10.59 -4.78
N ARG A 218 -4.41 9.72 -4.59
CA ARG A 218 -4.57 8.33 -4.14
C ARG A 218 -4.89 8.23 -2.64
N GLU A 219 -4.34 9.13 -1.83
CA GLU A 219 -4.44 9.11 -0.37
C GLU A 219 -5.55 10.02 0.18
N ALA A 220 -5.97 11.00 -0.62
CA ALA A 220 -6.89 12.07 -0.21
C ALA A 220 -8.18 11.57 0.45
N GLU A 221 -8.70 10.40 0.04
CA GLU A 221 -9.90 9.81 0.66
C GLU A 221 -9.64 9.33 2.09
N VAL A 222 -8.51 8.67 2.34
CA VAL A 222 -8.11 8.21 3.68
C VAL A 222 -7.77 9.40 4.57
N LYS A 223 -7.02 10.39 4.06
CA LYS A 223 -6.67 11.61 4.79
C LYS A 223 -7.90 12.45 5.14
N HIS A 224 -8.85 12.59 4.21
CA HIS A 224 -10.12 13.28 4.45
C HIS A 224 -10.97 12.57 5.52
N ILE A 225 -11.08 11.23 5.47
CA ILE A 225 -11.81 10.45 6.49
C ILE A 225 -11.17 10.63 7.87
N LEU A 226 -9.85 10.53 7.98
CA LEU A 226 -9.14 10.71 9.24
C LEU A 226 -9.29 12.15 9.77
N LEU A 227 -9.04 13.16 8.94
CA LEU A 227 -9.15 14.57 9.35
C LEU A 227 -10.58 14.91 9.79
N SER A 228 -11.59 14.55 9.01
CA SER A 228 -12.99 14.85 9.35
C SER A 228 -13.48 14.11 10.61
N ALA A 229 -12.93 12.92 10.90
CA ALA A 229 -13.22 12.20 12.15
C ALA A 229 -12.51 12.79 13.38
N GLU A 230 -11.31 13.37 13.23
CA GLU A 230 -10.62 14.08 14.31
C GLU A 230 -11.20 15.48 14.53
N ILE A 231 -11.55 16.24 13.47
CA ILE A 231 -12.29 17.52 13.57
C ILE A 231 -13.56 17.31 14.39
N ALA A 232 -14.35 16.28 14.09
CA ALA A 232 -15.58 15.95 14.83
C ALA A 232 -15.34 15.51 16.29
N ARG A 233 -14.11 15.15 16.68
CA ARG A 233 -13.77 14.69 18.04
C ARG A 233 -13.21 15.81 18.91
N SER A 234 -12.49 16.78 18.33
CA SER A 234 -11.74 17.80 19.08
C SER A 234 -12.65 18.71 19.93
N GLY A 235 -13.68 19.32 19.33
CA GLY A 235 -14.61 20.22 20.01
C GLY A 235 -15.98 19.58 20.28
N ARG A 236 -16.57 19.89 21.44
CA ARG A 236 -17.72 19.15 22.01
C ARG A 236 -19.12 19.72 21.72
N ALA A 237 -19.23 20.76 20.90
CA ALA A 237 -20.49 21.44 20.61
C ALA A 237 -20.60 21.86 19.14
N ASP A 238 -21.81 21.79 18.60
CA ASP A 238 -22.16 22.42 17.32
C ASP A 238 -22.07 23.95 17.46
N GLY A 239 -21.52 24.63 16.46
CA GLY A 239 -21.19 26.07 16.53
C GLY A 239 -21.00 26.71 15.16
N GLU A 240 -20.30 27.85 15.11
CA GLU A 240 -19.86 28.45 13.84
C GLU A 240 -18.61 27.76 13.31
N ALA A 241 -18.55 27.56 11.99
CA ALA A 241 -17.45 26.87 11.33
C ALA A 241 -16.10 27.58 11.48
N GLN A 242 -16.08 28.92 11.43
CA GLN A 242 -14.82 29.69 11.47
C GLN A 242 -14.16 29.63 12.86
N SER A 243 -14.86 30.02 13.93
CA SER A 243 -14.33 29.93 15.32
C SER A 243 -14.01 28.49 15.71
N TYR A 244 -14.84 27.50 15.33
CA TYR A 244 -14.53 26.11 15.65
C TYR A 244 -13.24 25.63 14.98
N LEU A 245 -13.03 25.96 13.69
CA LEU A 245 -11.85 25.53 12.95
C LEU A 245 -10.59 26.27 13.42
N SER A 246 -10.65 27.58 13.71
CA SER A 246 -9.49 28.30 14.24
C SER A 246 -9.03 27.78 15.61
N GLU A 247 -9.98 27.43 16.49
CA GLU A 247 -9.68 26.85 17.81
C GLU A 247 -9.18 25.39 17.75
N ASN A 248 -9.71 24.56 16.84
CA ASN A 248 -9.57 23.09 16.92
C ASN A 248 -8.82 22.43 15.75
N LEU A 249 -8.68 23.07 14.58
CA LEU A 249 -8.22 22.39 13.37
C LEU A 249 -6.74 21.98 13.42
N ALA A 250 -5.87 22.79 14.03
CA ALA A 250 -4.45 22.45 14.16
C ALA A 250 -4.24 21.15 14.96
N ALA A 251 -4.89 21.03 16.12
CA ALA A 251 -4.84 19.82 16.94
C ALA A 251 -5.52 18.62 16.24
N ALA A 252 -6.62 18.84 15.54
CA ALA A 252 -7.28 17.79 14.74
C ALA A 252 -6.38 17.30 13.59
N LEU A 253 -5.66 18.21 12.93
CA LEU A 253 -4.75 17.91 11.83
C LEU A 253 -3.54 17.09 12.31
N ASP A 254 -2.93 17.44 13.43
CA ASP A 254 -1.81 16.67 13.99
C ASP A 254 -2.25 15.28 14.49
N CYS A 255 -3.41 15.17 15.13
CA CYS A 255 -4.02 13.88 15.44
C CYS A 255 -4.28 13.04 14.17
N ALA A 256 -4.77 13.66 13.08
CA ALA A 256 -5.01 12.97 11.81
C ALA A 256 -3.73 12.55 11.09
N LYS A 257 -2.67 13.37 11.12
CA LYS A 257 -1.32 13.02 10.64
C LYS A 257 -0.77 11.80 11.40
N ILE A 258 -0.88 11.78 12.73
CA ILE A 258 -0.43 10.67 13.57
C ILE A 258 -1.26 9.41 13.29
N ALA A 259 -2.58 9.51 13.23
CA ALA A 259 -3.47 8.38 12.91
C ALA A 259 -3.17 7.79 11.51
N TYR A 260 -2.87 8.65 10.52
CA TYR A 260 -2.43 8.21 9.19
C TYR A 260 -1.08 7.48 9.24
N GLN A 261 -0.08 8.02 9.95
CA GLN A 261 1.22 7.36 10.13
C GLN A 261 1.08 6.00 10.85
N MET A 262 0.20 5.89 11.84
CA MET A 262 -0.10 4.63 12.52
C MET A 262 -0.74 3.62 11.58
N ALA A 263 -1.76 4.01 10.80
CA ALA A 263 -2.43 3.12 9.84
C ALA A 263 -1.47 2.62 8.74
N VAL A 264 -0.62 3.50 8.19
CA VAL A 264 0.42 3.11 7.23
C VAL A 264 1.42 2.14 7.89
N SER A 265 1.86 2.42 9.12
CA SER A 265 2.77 1.55 9.87
C SER A 265 2.19 0.17 10.18
N GLU A 266 0.89 0.08 10.47
CA GLU A 266 0.19 -1.19 10.71
C GLU A 266 0.08 -2.03 9.42
N ILE A 267 -0.26 -1.39 8.29
CA ILE A 267 -0.25 -2.04 6.97
C ILE A 267 1.17 -2.53 6.61
N THR A 268 2.22 -1.74 6.90
CA THR A 268 3.62 -2.16 6.70
C THR A 268 4.01 -3.31 7.62
N LYS A 269 3.54 -3.32 8.87
CA LYS A 269 3.79 -4.40 9.83
C LYS A 269 3.13 -5.71 9.41
N ASP A 270 1.88 -5.69 8.95
CA ASP A 270 1.15 -6.89 8.51
C ASP A 270 1.66 -7.43 7.16
N THR A 271 2.13 -6.57 6.26
CA THR A 271 2.81 -7.00 5.03
C THR A 271 4.18 -7.63 5.33
N LEU A 272 4.98 -7.06 6.23
CA LEU A 272 6.22 -7.70 6.70
C LEU A 272 5.95 -9.01 7.45
N LYS A 273 4.90 -9.09 8.27
CA LYS A 273 4.50 -10.30 8.99
C LYS A 273 4.09 -11.42 8.03
N SER A 274 3.21 -11.12 7.08
CA SER A 274 2.76 -12.11 6.08
C SER A 274 3.88 -12.55 5.14
N LEU A 275 4.83 -11.67 4.80
CA LEU A 275 6.06 -12.05 4.10
C LEU A 275 6.95 -12.98 4.95
N GLY A 276 7.02 -12.76 6.26
CA GLY A 276 7.71 -13.64 7.21
C GLY A 276 7.05 -15.02 7.34
N GLU A 277 5.72 -15.06 7.45
CA GLU A 277 4.91 -16.28 7.47
C GLU A 277 5.05 -17.06 6.15
N LEU A 278 5.07 -16.38 5.00
CA LEU A 278 5.35 -16.98 3.69
C LEU A 278 6.75 -17.61 3.64
N ARG A 279 7.81 -16.88 4.03
CA ARG A 279 9.18 -17.42 4.05
C ARG A 279 9.30 -18.64 4.95
N LYS A 280 8.62 -18.63 6.10
CA LYS A 280 8.54 -19.80 6.99
C LYS A 280 7.83 -20.98 6.29
N ALA A 281 6.67 -20.76 5.70
CA ALA A 281 5.91 -21.80 5.00
C ALA A 281 6.70 -22.43 3.85
N VAL A 282 7.35 -21.62 3.01
CA VAL A 282 8.25 -22.07 1.92
C VAL A 282 9.41 -22.92 2.46
N THR A 283 10.02 -22.49 3.56
CA THR A 283 11.10 -23.26 4.22
C THR A 283 10.59 -24.60 4.76
N GLU A 284 9.38 -24.62 5.34
CA GLU A 284 8.76 -25.82 5.89
C GLU A 284 8.31 -26.82 4.80
N GLU A 285 7.74 -26.34 3.69
CA GLU A 285 7.47 -27.14 2.48
C GLU A 285 8.76 -27.73 1.90
N THR A 286 9.81 -26.91 1.78
CA THR A 286 11.12 -27.34 1.26
C THR A 286 11.76 -28.39 2.16
N SER A 287 11.65 -28.28 3.48
CA SER A 287 12.08 -29.31 4.42
C SER A 287 11.30 -30.61 4.21
N LYS A 288 9.96 -30.56 4.16
CA LYS A 288 9.11 -31.75 3.94
C LYS A 288 9.43 -32.47 2.62
N ALA A 289 9.67 -31.72 1.54
CA ALA A 289 10.11 -32.27 0.27
C ALA A 289 11.52 -32.91 0.36
N THR A 290 12.44 -32.29 1.11
CA THR A 290 13.79 -32.82 1.35
C THR A 290 13.76 -34.10 2.19
N ASP A 291 12.94 -34.16 3.25
CA ASP A 291 12.76 -35.34 4.10
C ASP A 291 12.10 -36.50 3.33
N ALA A 292 11.09 -36.22 2.50
CA ALA A 292 10.51 -37.21 1.59
C ALA A 292 11.55 -37.74 0.57
N THR A 293 12.44 -36.87 0.07
CA THR A 293 13.57 -37.27 -0.79
C THR A 293 14.52 -38.19 -0.04
N ARG A 294 14.91 -37.82 1.20
CA ARG A 294 15.79 -38.61 2.07
C ARG A 294 15.20 -39.98 2.39
N GLN A 295 13.91 -40.05 2.69
CA GLN A 295 13.19 -41.31 2.96
C GLN A 295 13.16 -42.22 1.72
N ALA A 296 12.86 -41.66 0.55
CA ALA A 296 12.90 -42.42 -0.71
C ALA A 296 14.31 -42.96 -1.03
N THR A 297 15.36 -42.12 -0.86
CA THR A 297 16.75 -42.55 -1.03
C THR A 297 17.15 -43.66 -0.06
N ALA A 298 16.76 -43.56 1.21
CA ALA A 298 17.02 -44.60 2.22
C ALA A 298 16.30 -45.92 1.90
N ALA A 299 15.05 -45.88 1.43
CA ALA A 299 14.31 -47.07 1.00
C ALA A 299 15.00 -47.76 -0.18
N ILE A 300 15.41 -47.00 -1.21
CA ILE A 300 16.14 -47.53 -2.38
C ILE A 300 17.48 -48.15 -1.95
N ALA A 301 18.28 -47.47 -1.13
CA ALA A 301 19.55 -47.99 -0.63
C ALA A 301 19.37 -49.28 0.21
N THR A 302 18.31 -49.35 1.02
CA THR A 302 17.96 -50.56 1.79
C THR A 302 17.59 -51.72 0.88
N ALA A 303 16.75 -51.49 -0.13
CA ALA A 303 16.35 -52.52 -1.10
C ALA A 303 17.54 -53.02 -1.94
N LEU A 304 18.46 -52.15 -2.34
CA LEU A 304 19.71 -52.54 -3.01
C LEU A 304 20.61 -53.39 -2.10
N THR A 305 20.74 -53.01 -0.82
CA THR A 305 21.54 -53.75 0.17
C THR A 305 20.96 -55.15 0.42
N VAL A 306 19.63 -55.27 0.54
CA VAL A 306 18.93 -56.56 0.65
C VAL A 306 19.14 -57.41 -0.61
N GLY A 307 19.04 -56.83 -1.81
CA GLY A 307 19.29 -57.53 -3.07
C GLY A 307 20.70 -58.09 -3.19
N LEU A 308 21.73 -57.29 -2.85
CA LEU A 308 23.13 -57.73 -2.81
C LEU A 308 23.37 -58.81 -1.76
N GLY A 309 22.76 -58.68 -0.58
CA GLY A 309 22.80 -59.71 0.47
C GLY A 309 22.21 -61.04 0.01
N LEU A 310 21.07 -61.02 -0.69
CA LEU A 310 20.44 -62.23 -1.23
C LEU A 310 21.30 -62.91 -2.30
N ILE A 311 22.03 -62.16 -3.14
CA ILE A 311 23.02 -62.75 -4.07
C ILE A 311 24.13 -63.46 -3.27
N ALA A 312 24.73 -62.79 -2.27
CA ALA A 312 25.83 -63.34 -1.49
C ALA A 312 25.43 -64.61 -0.70
N VAL A 313 24.22 -64.63 -0.12
CA VAL A 313 23.71 -65.82 0.57
C VAL A 313 23.33 -66.92 -0.44
N ARG A 314 22.80 -66.60 -1.63
CA ARG A 314 22.52 -67.60 -2.68
C ARG A 314 23.80 -68.24 -3.26
N LEU A 315 24.92 -67.52 -3.25
CA LEU A 315 26.23 -68.06 -3.63
C LEU A 315 26.84 -69.00 -2.56
N THR A 316 26.38 -68.93 -1.31
CA THR A 316 26.92 -69.71 -0.18
C THR A 316 25.96 -70.76 0.38
N VAL A 317 24.65 -70.66 0.11
CA VAL A 317 23.59 -71.53 0.65
C VAL A 317 22.53 -71.83 -0.42
N GLN A 318 22.02 -73.06 -0.46
CA GLN A 318 21.00 -73.52 -1.42
C GLN A 318 19.57 -73.01 -1.09
N ILE A 319 19.39 -71.69 -0.99
CA ILE A 319 18.25 -71.01 -0.30
C ILE A 319 16.90 -70.92 -1.08
N ASN A 320 16.67 -71.76 -2.10
CA ASN A 320 15.45 -71.81 -2.95
C ASN A 320 15.14 -70.53 -3.80
N PRO A 321 15.10 -70.60 -5.16
CA PRO A 321 14.79 -69.45 -6.02
C PRO A 321 13.43 -68.78 -5.77
N TYR A 322 12.39 -69.56 -5.41
CA TYR A 322 11.05 -69.02 -5.18
C TYR A 322 11.00 -68.09 -3.97
N LEU A 323 11.77 -68.40 -2.91
CA LEU A 323 11.86 -67.57 -1.71
C LEU A 323 12.54 -66.22 -2.01
N ILE A 324 13.65 -66.23 -2.76
CA ILE A 324 14.33 -65.01 -3.23
C ILE A 324 13.37 -64.14 -4.04
N THR A 325 12.61 -64.76 -4.95
CA THR A 325 11.64 -64.06 -5.81
C THR A 325 10.57 -63.35 -4.97
N VAL A 326 10.00 -64.01 -3.97
CA VAL A 326 9.02 -63.41 -3.05
C VAL A 326 9.62 -62.23 -2.28
N VAL A 327 10.82 -62.37 -1.71
CA VAL A 327 11.47 -61.28 -0.96
C VAL A 327 11.79 -60.08 -1.86
N MET A 328 12.26 -60.30 -3.09
CA MET A 328 12.51 -59.22 -4.05
C MET A 328 11.23 -58.53 -4.51
N CYS A 329 10.12 -59.26 -4.71
CA CYS A 329 8.82 -58.67 -4.99
C CYS A 329 8.31 -57.80 -3.83
N VAL A 330 8.50 -58.22 -2.58
CA VAL A 330 8.13 -57.42 -1.40
C VAL A 330 9.00 -56.16 -1.28
N ALA A 331 10.33 -56.29 -1.44
CA ALA A 331 11.25 -55.14 -1.38
C ALA A 331 11.01 -54.11 -2.49
N PHE A 332 10.75 -54.57 -3.72
CA PHE A 332 10.39 -53.70 -4.84
C PHE A 332 9.01 -53.06 -4.64
N GLY A 333 8.00 -53.83 -4.21
CA GLY A 333 6.65 -53.34 -3.94
C GLY A 333 6.61 -52.28 -2.85
N TYR A 334 7.35 -52.46 -1.76
CA TYR A 334 7.52 -51.45 -0.70
C TYR A 334 8.14 -50.16 -1.26
N THR A 335 9.27 -50.29 -1.97
CA THR A 335 9.98 -49.11 -2.52
C THR A 335 9.14 -48.36 -3.56
N LEU A 336 8.41 -49.08 -4.41
CA LEU A 336 7.43 -48.53 -5.34
C LEU A 336 6.33 -47.75 -4.60
N MET A 337 5.77 -48.32 -3.52
CA MET A 337 4.73 -47.66 -2.73
C MET A 337 5.23 -46.40 -2.03
N SER A 338 6.46 -46.40 -1.48
CA SER A 338 7.10 -45.19 -0.92
C SER A 338 7.29 -44.09 -1.98
N VAL A 339 7.76 -44.44 -3.18
CA VAL A 339 7.93 -43.50 -4.30
C VAL A 339 6.58 -42.93 -4.78
N LEU A 340 5.55 -43.78 -4.89
CA LEU A 340 4.20 -43.34 -5.28
C LEU A 340 3.57 -42.43 -4.22
N ALA A 341 3.75 -42.73 -2.93
CA ALA A 341 3.29 -41.87 -1.84
C ALA A 341 3.96 -40.49 -1.87
N GLY A 342 5.30 -40.44 -2.03
CA GLY A 342 6.03 -39.17 -2.14
C GLY A 342 5.62 -38.34 -3.37
N ARG A 343 5.40 -38.98 -4.53
CA ARG A 343 4.85 -38.32 -5.72
C ARG A 343 3.44 -37.77 -5.49
N LYS A 344 2.58 -38.52 -4.80
CA LYS A 344 1.21 -38.05 -4.46
C LYS A 344 1.22 -36.91 -3.46
N PHE A 345 2.12 -36.92 -2.47
CA PHE A 345 2.30 -35.80 -1.55
C PHE A 345 2.68 -34.51 -2.30
N ILE A 346 3.67 -34.57 -3.21
CA ILE A 346 4.07 -33.42 -4.03
C ILE A 346 2.92 -32.92 -4.92
N GLN A 347 2.17 -33.80 -5.57
CA GLN A 347 0.98 -33.40 -6.36
C GLN A 347 -0.05 -32.65 -5.52
N ILE A 348 -0.28 -33.05 -4.27
CA ILE A 348 -1.19 -32.37 -3.35
C ILE A 348 -0.64 -30.98 -2.97
N GLN A 349 0.66 -30.85 -2.68
CA GLN A 349 1.29 -29.55 -2.40
C GLN A 349 1.19 -28.59 -3.60
N GLN A 350 1.37 -29.08 -4.83
CA GLN A 350 1.20 -28.29 -6.06
C GLN A 350 -0.23 -27.73 -6.20
N THR A 351 -1.26 -28.54 -5.95
CA THR A 351 -2.66 -28.08 -5.98
C THR A 351 -2.94 -27.02 -4.92
N LEU A 352 -2.49 -27.23 -3.67
CA LEU A 352 -2.64 -26.23 -2.61
C LEU A 352 -1.92 -24.92 -2.96
N ARG A 353 -0.73 -24.98 -3.54
CA ARG A 353 0.01 -23.77 -3.94
C ARG A 353 -0.79 -22.90 -4.91
N GLN A 354 -1.49 -23.51 -5.88
CA GLN A 354 -2.35 -22.80 -6.84
C GLN A 354 -3.59 -22.18 -6.17
N GLU A 355 -4.20 -22.83 -5.17
CA GLU A 355 -5.35 -22.28 -4.43
C GLU A 355 -4.98 -21.11 -3.50
N TRP A 356 -3.73 -21.04 -3.04
CA TRP A 356 -3.25 -20.00 -2.11
C TRP A 356 -2.62 -18.80 -2.82
N GLN A 357 -2.02 -19.02 -4.01
CA GLN A 357 -1.46 -17.97 -4.87
C GLN A 357 -2.36 -16.71 -5.05
N PRO A 358 -3.67 -16.80 -5.38
CA PRO A 358 -4.53 -15.61 -5.54
C PRO A 358 -4.74 -14.80 -4.24
N LYS A 359 -4.54 -15.40 -3.06
CA LYS A 359 -4.63 -14.68 -1.77
C LYS A 359 -3.39 -13.82 -1.50
N LEU A 360 -2.23 -14.20 -2.07
CA LEU A 360 -0.96 -13.49 -1.91
C LEU A 360 -0.73 -12.41 -2.97
N TYR A 361 -1.33 -12.52 -4.15
CA TYR A 361 -1.26 -11.46 -5.20
C TYR A 361 -1.77 -10.08 -4.75
N ARG A 362 -2.51 -10.00 -3.63
CA ARG A 362 -2.88 -8.71 -2.99
C ARG A 362 -1.69 -7.94 -2.42
N TYR A 363 -0.55 -8.60 -2.21
CA TYR A 363 0.56 -8.09 -1.40
C TYR A 363 1.95 -8.22 -2.03
N LEU A 364 2.11 -9.00 -3.10
CA LEU A 364 3.40 -9.27 -3.73
C LEU A 364 3.26 -9.33 -5.25
N SER A 365 4.25 -8.81 -5.99
CA SER A 365 4.23 -8.88 -7.46
C SER A 365 4.47 -10.31 -7.96
N GLY A 366 4.03 -10.61 -9.19
CA GLY A 366 4.19 -11.94 -9.77
C GLY A 366 5.64 -12.37 -9.97
N GLU A 367 6.53 -11.43 -10.28
CA GLU A 367 7.96 -11.70 -10.46
C GLU A 367 8.65 -12.01 -9.13
N GLU A 368 8.31 -11.28 -8.06
CA GLU A 368 8.81 -11.54 -6.71
C GLU A 368 8.28 -12.86 -6.14
N PHE A 369 6.99 -13.15 -6.33
CA PHE A 369 6.39 -14.43 -5.93
C PHE A 369 7.10 -15.60 -6.64
N LYS A 370 7.28 -15.51 -7.95
CA LYS A 370 7.98 -16.54 -8.72
C LYS A 370 9.39 -16.80 -8.19
N LYS A 371 10.17 -15.74 -8.01
CA LYS A 371 11.56 -15.79 -7.53
C LYS A 371 11.70 -16.30 -6.09
N MET A 372 10.74 -16.03 -5.20
CA MET A 372 10.80 -16.45 -3.79
C MET A 372 10.08 -17.77 -3.48
N VAL A 373 9.18 -18.24 -4.33
CA VAL A 373 8.27 -19.37 -4.03
C VAL A 373 8.27 -20.42 -5.15
N GLU A 374 8.06 -20.01 -6.40
CA GLU A 374 7.84 -20.93 -7.51
C GLU A 374 9.14 -21.63 -7.94
N ASP A 375 10.18 -20.87 -8.27
CA ASP A 375 11.43 -21.43 -8.80
C ASP A 375 12.15 -22.36 -7.79
N PRO A 376 12.33 -22.00 -6.49
CA PRO A 376 13.07 -22.84 -5.54
C PRO A 376 12.39 -24.18 -5.25
N ILE A 377 11.06 -24.18 -5.09
CA ILE A 377 10.32 -25.41 -4.80
C ILE A 377 10.15 -26.25 -6.08
N SER A 378 9.98 -25.62 -7.24
CA SER A 378 9.95 -26.31 -8.54
C SER A 378 11.24 -27.10 -8.80
N ASP A 379 12.41 -26.57 -8.42
CA ASP A 379 13.69 -27.29 -8.55
C ASP A 379 13.83 -28.46 -7.56
N ALA A 380 13.33 -28.32 -6.33
CA ALA A 380 13.25 -29.45 -5.38
C ALA A 380 12.32 -30.57 -5.91
N GLU A 381 11.16 -30.20 -6.46
CA GLU A 381 10.19 -31.13 -7.07
C GLU A 381 10.76 -31.84 -8.31
N LYS A 382 11.51 -31.13 -9.17
CA LYS A 382 12.26 -31.73 -10.30
C LYS A 382 13.31 -32.73 -9.81
N LEU A 383 14.07 -32.36 -8.78
CA LEU A 383 15.13 -33.21 -8.23
C LEU A 383 14.55 -34.51 -7.63
N PHE A 384 13.50 -34.42 -6.80
CA PHE A 384 12.81 -35.60 -6.27
C PHE A 384 12.29 -36.51 -7.39
N ASN A 385 11.61 -35.94 -8.40
CA ASN A 385 11.04 -36.74 -9.48
C ASN A 385 12.11 -37.43 -10.33
N ARG A 386 13.27 -36.78 -10.57
CA ARG A 386 14.42 -37.37 -11.24
C ARG A 386 15.04 -38.50 -10.41
N VAL A 387 15.38 -38.24 -9.14
CA VAL A 387 16.01 -39.24 -8.24
C VAL A 387 15.10 -40.45 -8.05
N SER A 388 13.82 -40.25 -7.77
CA SER A 388 12.85 -41.33 -7.59
C SER A 388 12.58 -42.12 -8.88
N GLY A 389 12.62 -41.46 -10.05
CA GLY A 389 12.47 -42.14 -11.34
C GLY A 389 13.66 -43.04 -11.69
N TRP A 390 14.88 -42.49 -11.61
CA TRP A 390 16.11 -43.22 -11.91
C TRP A 390 16.37 -44.32 -10.87
N GLY A 391 16.18 -44.05 -9.57
CA GLY A 391 16.37 -45.05 -8.52
C GLY A 391 15.41 -46.23 -8.62
N LEU A 392 14.12 -45.98 -8.91
CA LEU A 392 13.12 -47.04 -9.08
C LEU A 392 13.38 -47.90 -10.34
N THR A 393 13.80 -47.28 -11.45
CA THR A 393 14.15 -48.04 -12.67
C THR A 393 15.43 -48.86 -12.49
N THR A 394 16.47 -48.30 -11.86
CA THR A 394 17.70 -49.05 -11.52
C THR A 394 17.41 -50.22 -10.58
N LEU A 395 16.61 -50.02 -9.53
CA LEU A 395 16.20 -51.09 -8.62
C LEU A 395 15.37 -52.18 -9.34
N GLY A 396 14.48 -51.78 -10.26
CA GLY A 396 13.70 -52.72 -11.07
C GLY A 396 14.58 -53.61 -11.97
N VAL A 397 15.55 -53.02 -12.67
CA VAL A 397 16.53 -53.77 -13.49
C VAL A 397 17.36 -54.73 -12.64
N ILE A 398 17.83 -54.28 -11.46
CA ILE A 398 18.59 -55.12 -10.53
C ILE A 398 17.72 -56.27 -9.97
N ALA A 399 16.46 -56.01 -9.62
CA ALA A 399 15.55 -57.04 -9.12
C ALA A 399 15.24 -58.10 -10.18
N VAL A 400 15.00 -57.70 -11.43
CA VAL A 400 14.84 -58.62 -12.57
C VAL A 400 16.14 -59.42 -12.79
N GLY A 401 17.31 -58.77 -12.73
CA GLY A 401 18.60 -59.45 -12.83
C GLY A 401 18.83 -60.49 -11.73
N ILE A 402 18.46 -60.19 -10.48
CA ILE A 402 18.55 -61.13 -9.34
C ILE A 402 17.63 -62.34 -9.54
N VAL A 403 16.39 -62.13 -10.00
CA VAL A 403 15.46 -63.22 -10.28
C VAL A 403 15.99 -64.10 -11.43
N ILE A 404 16.43 -63.51 -12.54
CA ILE A 404 17.04 -64.25 -13.65
C ILE A 404 18.27 -65.04 -13.16
N PHE A 405 19.15 -64.43 -12.38
CA PHE A 405 20.32 -65.10 -11.81
C PHE A 405 19.94 -66.28 -10.91
N ALA A 406 18.94 -66.12 -10.02
CA ALA A 406 18.50 -67.15 -9.10
C ALA A 406 17.90 -68.40 -9.78
N PHE A 407 17.32 -68.24 -10.98
CA PHE A 407 16.80 -69.33 -11.80
C PHE A 407 17.83 -69.88 -12.82
N ALA A 408 18.70 -69.04 -13.40
CA ALA A 408 19.67 -69.45 -14.40
C ALA A 408 20.92 -70.12 -13.81
N TYR A 409 21.36 -69.70 -12.62
CA TYR A 409 22.52 -70.27 -11.93
C TYR A 409 22.08 -71.18 -10.79
N GLY A 410 22.18 -72.49 -11.05
CA GLY A 410 22.23 -73.50 -9.99
C GLY A 410 23.48 -73.32 -9.12
N PRO A 411 23.47 -73.82 -7.87
CA PRO A 411 24.68 -73.85 -7.05
C PRO A 411 25.77 -74.67 -7.75
N LEU A 412 27.04 -74.30 -7.57
CA LEU A 412 28.16 -75.11 -8.03
C LEU A 412 28.06 -76.51 -7.40
N THR A 413 27.77 -77.52 -8.22
CA THR A 413 27.79 -78.92 -7.81
C THR A 413 29.24 -79.34 -7.59
N ALA A 414 29.71 -79.23 -6.35
CA ALA A 414 30.91 -79.90 -5.90
C ALA A 414 30.70 -81.41 -6.11
N SER A 415 31.31 -81.95 -7.17
CA SER A 415 31.23 -83.38 -7.46
C SER A 415 32.02 -84.14 -6.39
N GLU A 416 31.33 -84.99 -5.64
CA GLU A 416 31.98 -85.89 -4.70
C GLU A 416 32.93 -86.83 -5.44
N THR A 417 34.16 -86.98 -4.93
CA THR A 417 34.98 -88.16 -5.20
C THR A 417 35.20 -88.87 -3.88
N ILE A 418 34.32 -89.82 -3.57
CA ILE A 418 34.41 -90.65 -2.38
C ILE A 418 35.48 -91.73 -2.62
N THR A 419 36.51 -91.76 -1.78
CA THR A 419 37.41 -92.92 -1.62
C THR A 419 37.37 -93.43 -0.18
N PRO A 420 36.96 -94.70 0.05
CA PRO A 420 36.77 -95.22 1.41
C PRO A 420 38.04 -95.84 1.99
N VAL A 421 38.43 -95.42 3.19
CA VAL A 421 39.30 -96.19 4.10
C VAL A 421 38.71 -96.09 5.52
N ALA A 422 38.63 -97.22 6.22
CA ALA A 422 37.98 -97.35 7.53
C ALA A 422 39.02 -97.57 8.67
N PRO A 423 38.65 -97.97 9.90
CA PRO A 423 38.62 -97.03 11.01
C PRO A 423 39.54 -97.40 12.18
N ARG A 424 39.73 -96.51 13.17
CA ARG A 424 40.18 -96.94 14.52
C ARG A 424 39.74 -96.06 15.70
N HIS A 425 38.94 -96.71 16.56
CA HIS A 425 38.62 -96.48 17.97
C HIS A 425 38.33 -95.09 18.57
N GLN A 426 37.15 -95.05 19.19
CA GLN A 426 36.77 -94.15 20.28
C GLN A 426 37.59 -94.41 21.56
N VAL A 427 37.62 -93.42 22.46
CA VAL A 427 37.46 -93.65 23.91
C VAL A 427 36.34 -92.72 24.39
N GLU A 428 35.57 -93.16 25.39
CA GLU A 428 34.25 -92.60 25.75
C GLU A 428 34.29 -91.84 27.12
N PRO A 429 33.19 -91.54 27.86
CA PRO A 429 32.84 -90.14 28.17
C PRO A 429 32.76 -89.81 29.69
N LYS A 430 32.33 -88.59 30.05
CA LYS A 430 31.41 -88.43 31.21
C LYS A 430 30.61 -87.11 31.35
N LYS A 431 29.28 -87.30 31.42
CA LYS A 431 28.26 -86.64 32.28
C LYS A 431 27.91 -85.15 32.16
N ALA A 432 26.71 -84.82 32.64
CA ALA A 432 26.03 -83.53 32.54
C ALA A 432 25.23 -83.15 33.82
N ALA A 433 24.89 -81.86 33.94
CA ALA A 433 23.87 -81.20 34.78
C ALA A 433 23.67 -79.77 34.18
N GLN A 434 22.47 -79.18 34.00
CA GLN A 434 21.53 -78.58 34.99
C GLN A 434 22.19 -77.47 35.85
N SER A 435 21.62 -76.28 36.10
CA SER A 435 20.29 -75.68 35.75
C SER A 435 20.33 -74.11 35.79
N ILE A 436 19.18 -73.44 35.60
CA ILE A 436 18.94 -71.96 35.71
C ILE A 436 18.00 -71.68 36.92
N PRO A 437 17.52 -70.45 37.21
CA PRO A 437 18.16 -69.12 37.46
C PRO A 437 18.31 -68.95 39.01
N PRO A 438 18.22 -67.78 39.74
CA PRO A 438 17.98 -66.34 39.45
C PRO A 438 19.19 -65.45 39.89
N SER A 439 19.17 -64.19 40.37
CA SER A 439 18.13 -63.28 40.90
C SER A 439 18.48 -61.76 40.77
N MET A 440 17.96 -60.91 41.65
CA MET A 440 18.03 -59.43 41.63
C MET A 440 19.11 -58.86 42.57
N HIS A 441 19.53 -57.61 42.32
CA HIS A 441 19.51 -56.58 43.36
C HIS A 441 19.10 -55.22 42.75
N TYR A 442 18.56 -54.32 43.58
CA TYR A 442 17.86 -53.10 43.16
C TYR A 442 18.32 -51.92 44.04
N PHE A 443 18.47 -50.72 43.45
CA PHE A 443 18.47 -49.41 44.14
C PHE A 443 19.65 -49.11 45.12
N GLU A 444 20.02 -47.85 45.46
CA GLU A 444 19.56 -46.52 45.00
C GLU A 444 20.67 -45.45 45.17
N SER A 445 20.35 -44.20 44.80
CA SER A 445 21.03 -42.92 45.11
C SER A 445 22.30 -42.58 44.30
N GLY A 446 22.50 -41.32 43.90
CA GLY A 446 21.57 -40.19 43.93
C GLY A 446 22.26 -38.85 43.62
N VAL A 447 21.78 -38.11 42.62
CA VAL A 447 22.29 -36.76 42.29
C VAL A 447 21.14 -35.85 41.87
N THR A 448 20.99 -34.72 42.55
CA THR A 448 20.10 -33.63 42.16
C THR A 448 20.84 -32.30 42.06
N VAL A 449 20.74 -31.68 40.89
CA VAL A 449 20.63 -30.22 40.66
C VAL A 449 21.65 -29.31 41.35
N ASN A 450 22.45 -28.61 40.54
CA ASN A 450 22.38 -27.14 40.62
C ASN A 450 22.66 -26.43 39.28
N LEU A 451 22.06 -25.25 39.11
CA LEU A 451 22.27 -24.35 37.97
C LEU A 451 23.23 -23.22 38.37
N SER A 452 24.20 -22.89 37.52
CA SER A 452 24.63 -21.51 37.29
C SER A 452 25.50 -21.41 36.03
N ALA A 453 25.77 -20.17 35.59
CA ALA A 453 26.77 -19.82 34.59
C ALA A 453 26.61 -20.41 33.16
N GLU A 454 25.62 -19.91 32.40
CA GLU A 454 25.92 -19.41 31.04
C GLU A 454 24.85 -18.39 30.58
N ARG A 455 25.09 -17.10 30.90
CA ARG A 455 24.20 -16.01 30.49
C ARG A 455 24.95 -14.67 30.31
N SER A 456 26.06 -14.70 29.60
CA SER A 456 26.91 -13.51 29.37
C SER A 456 27.71 -13.56 28.05
N LEU A 457 27.04 -13.74 26.91
CA LEU A 457 27.71 -13.71 25.59
C LEU A 457 26.82 -13.22 24.42
N LEU A 458 25.82 -12.37 24.69
CA LEU A 458 24.90 -11.85 23.67
C LEU A 458 24.54 -10.36 23.87
N MET A 459 25.52 -9.52 24.19
CA MET A 459 25.31 -8.07 24.30
C MET A 459 26.57 -7.24 23.93
N SER A 460 27.14 -7.50 22.74
CA SER A 460 28.33 -6.80 22.22
C SER A 460 28.36 -6.69 20.69
N ALA A 461 27.19 -6.67 20.03
CA ALA A 461 27.07 -6.63 18.58
C ALA A 461 25.85 -5.79 18.11
N LEU A 462 25.65 -4.61 18.71
CA LEU A 462 24.60 -3.66 18.29
C LEU A 462 24.96 -2.20 18.68
N LEU A 463 26.15 -1.75 18.27
CA LEU A 463 26.57 -0.34 18.20
C LEU A 463 27.85 -0.27 17.35
N GLY A 464 27.74 0.35 16.16
CA GLY A 464 28.77 0.39 15.12
C GLY A 464 28.17 0.79 13.79
#